data_AF-A0A0A9X7X5-F1
#
_entry.id   AF-A0A0A9X7X5-F1
#
_cell.length_a   1.000
_cell.length_b   1.000
_cell.length_c   1.000
_cell.angle_alpha   90.00
_cell.angle_beta   90.00
_cell.angle_gamma   90.00
#
_symmetry.space_group_name_H-M   'P 1'
#
loop_
_entity.id
_entity.type
_entity.pdbx_description
1 polymer ?
#
loop_
_entity_poly.entity_id
_entity_poly.type
_entity_poly.pdbx_seq_one_letter_code
_entity_poly.pdbx_strand_id
1 'polypeptide(L)'
;VPCDVNTSDPLDLQFPEHGIHLQLDTLKKLQLAYFPEELGGKSTCLAKSMGLYIDPDGLLRCKGRFQNSELTFNQQYPILLPKRSPFVAKLVLRIHTQNHHVGVAHTLSLVRQLY
;
A
#
# COMPACT_ATOMS: atom_id res chain seq x y z
N VAL A 1 -12.95 -5.32 24.50
CA VAL A 1 -11.54 -5.64 24.80
C VAL A 1 -10.69 -4.59 24.12
N PRO A 2 -9.97 -3.70 24.83
CA PRO A 2 -9.07 -2.78 24.17
C PRO A 2 -7.79 -3.56 23.85
N CYS A 3 -7.52 -3.78 22.57
CA CYS A 3 -6.24 -4.32 22.13
C CYS A 3 -5.24 -3.17 22.14
N ASP A 4 -4.37 -3.16 23.14
CA ASP A 4 -3.16 -2.35 23.16
C ASP A 4 -2.28 -2.75 21.97
N VAL A 5 -2.41 -2.06 20.84
CA VAL A 5 -1.44 -2.09 19.73
C VAL A 5 -0.53 -0.88 19.89
N ASN A 6 0.35 -0.97 20.87
CA ASN A 6 1.58 -0.20 20.86
C ASN A 6 2.69 -1.08 20.27
N THR A 7 2.55 -1.41 18.98
CA THR A 7 3.64 -1.93 18.18
C THR A 7 4.24 -0.73 17.47
N SER A 8 5.33 -0.21 18.04
CA SER A 8 6.13 0.86 17.46
C SER A 8 6.48 0.46 16.03
N ASP A 9 5.99 1.23 15.06
CA ASP A 9 6.38 1.02 13.67
C ASP A 9 7.88 1.34 13.58
N PRO A 10 8.72 0.42 13.08
CA PRO A 10 10.17 0.62 13.05
C PRO A 10 10.59 1.85 12.21
N LEU A 11 9.68 2.44 11.43
CA LEU A 11 9.94 3.60 10.58
C LEU A 11 9.42 4.93 11.12
N ASP A 12 8.87 4.99 12.34
CA ASP A 12 8.26 6.19 12.93
C ASP A 12 7.36 6.96 11.93
N LEU A 13 6.59 6.20 11.14
CA LEU A 13 5.72 6.77 10.12
C LEU A 13 4.49 7.39 10.78
N GLN A 14 4.32 8.68 10.56
CA GLN A 14 3.15 9.41 11.02
C GLN A 14 2.15 9.59 9.87
N PHE A 15 0.87 9.41 10.18
CA PHE A 15 -0.19 9.80 9.26
C PHE A 15 -0.25 11.33 9.15
N PRO A 16 -0.62 11.87 7.99
CA PRO A 16 -0.97 13.29 7.91
C PRO A 16 -2.10 13.61 8.90
N GLU A 17 -2.10 14.82 9.44
CA GLU A 17 -3.13 15.29 10.37
C GLU A 17 -4.53 15.12 9.76
N HIS A 18 -4.65 15.42 8.47
CA HIS A 18 -5.91 15.34 7.72
C HIS A 18 -5.78 14.40 6.51
N GLY A 19 -6.83 13.62 6.26
CA GLY A 19 -6.93 12.73 5.11
C GLY A 19 -6.33 11.33 5.29
N ILE A 20 -6.27 10.61 4.17
CA ILE A 20 -5.82 9.22 4.04
C ILE A 20 -4.79 9.05 2.94
N HIS A 21 -4.25 10.15 2.40
CA HIS A 21 -3.26 10.15 1.32
C HIS A 21 -1.83 10.16 1.92
N LEU A 22 -1.07 9.11 1.64
CA LEU A 22 0.33 9.01 2.04
C LEU A 22 1.22 9.82 1.09
N GLN A 23 2.22 10.47 1.65
CA GLN A 23 3.25 11.16 0.86
C GLN A 23 4.14 10.14 0.14
N LEU A 24 4.73 10.54 -0.99
CA LEU A 24 5.61 9.68 -1.78
C LEU A 24 6.80 9.16 -0.96
N ASP A 25 7.39 10.01 -0.12
CA ASP A 25 8.51 9.63 0.74
C ASP A 25 8.11 8.57 1.78
N THR A 26 6.89 8.66 2.32
CA THR A 26 6.34 7.67 3.24
C THR A 26 6.20 6.31 2.55
N LEU A 27 5.66 6.30 1.32
CA LEU A 27 5.50 5.08 0.53
C LEU A 27 6.86 4.46 0.18
N LYS A 28 7.84 5.26 -0.23
CA LYS A 28 9.20 4.79 -0.52
C LYS A 28 9.87 4.18 0.70
N LYS A 29 9.85 4.87 1.85
CA LYS A 29 10.41 4.36 3.11
C LYS A 29 9.75 3.04 3.51
N LEU A 30 8.43 2.97 3.39
CA LEU A 30 7.65 1.78 3.69
C LEU A 30 8.04 0.62 2.76
N GLN A 31 8.18 0.84 1.46
CA GLN A 31 8.59 -0.21 0.53
C GLN A 31 10.06 -0.62 0.74
N LEU A 32 10.95 0.33 0.99
CA LEU A 32 12.37 0.06 1.23
C LEU A 32 12.58 -0.87 2.44
N ALA A 33 11.78 -0.70 3.49
CA ALA A 33 11.89 -1.52 4.69
C ALA A 33 11.35 -2.95 4.52
N TYR A 34 10.34 -3.16 3.65
CA TYR A 34 9.66 -4.45 3.52
C TYR A 34 10.01 -5.21 2.23
N PHE A 35 10.45 -4.52 1.19
CA PHE A 35 10.75 -5.06 -0.14
C PHE A 35 12.10 -4.54 -0.68
N PRO A 36 13.21 -4.63 0.10
CA PRO A 36 14.51 -4.12 -0.34
C PRO A 36 15.05 -4.88 -1.55
N GLU A 37 14.69 -6.17 -1.70
CA GLU A 37 15.14 -7.01 -2.80
C GLU A 37 14.48 -6.63 -4.12
N GLU A 38 13.17 -6.43 -4.09
CA GLU A 38 12.36 -6.05 -5.23
C GLU A 38 12.70 -4.63 -5.70
N LEU A 39 12.93 -3.70 -4.76
CA LEU A 39 13.44 -2.37 -5.08
C LEU A 39 14.88 -2.38 -5.61
N GLY A 40 15.69 -3.37 -5.18
CA GLY A 40 17.00 -3.65 -5.76
C GLY A 40 16.94 -4.30 -7.15
N GLY A 41 15.75 -4.47 -7.73
CA GLY A 41 15.56 -5.08 -9.05
C GLY A 41 15.76 -6.60 -9.06
N LYS A 42 15.83 -7.25 -7.89
CA LYS A 42 15.96 -8.71 -7.83
C LYS A 42 14.66 -9.38 -8.28
N SER A 43 14.80 -10.40 -9.11
CA SER A 43 13.66 -11.18 -9.60
C SER A 43 13.23 -12.26 -8.59
N THR A 44 12.58 -11.82 -7.50
CA THR A 44 12.05 -12.72 -6.45
C THR A 44 10.78 -13.45 -6.91
N CYS A 45 10.36 -14.48 -6.17
CA CYS A 45 9.07 -15.15 -6.42
C CYS A 45 7.89 -14.17 -6.32
N LEU A 46 7.97 -13.21 -5.39
CA LEU A 46 6.98 -12.15 -5.24
C LEU A 46 6.97 -11.25 -6.48
N ALA A 47 8.14 -10.80 -6.93
CA ALA A 47 8.27 -9.97 -8.13
C ALA A 47 7.64 -10.62 -9.36
N LYS A 48 7.88 -11.91 -9.58
CA LYS A 48 7.33 -12.66 -10.71
C LYS A 48 5.82 -12.88 -10.60
N SER A 49 5.34 -13.30 -9.42
CA SER A 49 3.94 -13.65 -9.22
C SER A 49 2.99 -12.44 -9.27
N MET A 50 3.46 -11.28 -8.85
CA MET A 50 2.67 -10.03 -8.82
C MET A 50 2.99 -9.09 -9.98
N GLY A 51 3.90 -9.48 -10.88
CA GLY A 51 4.36 -8.63 -11.98
C GLY A 51 4.93 -7.30 -11.48
N LEU A 52 5.79 -7.34 -10.47
CA LEU A 52 6.27 -6.10 -9.85
C LEU A 52 7.20 -5.33 -10.78
N TYR A 53 7.06 -4.01 -10.78
CA TYR A 53 7.96 -3.09 -11.47
C TYR A 53 8.10 -1.79 -10.68
N ILE A 54 9.20 -1.07 -10.94
CA ILE A 54 9.45 0.24 -10.34
C ILE A 54 8.95 1.30 -11.33
N ASP A 55 8.09 2.20 -10.87
CA ASP A 55 7.57 3.30 -11.68
C ASP A 55 8.58 4.47 -11.75
N PRO A 56 8.31 5.51 -12.57
CA PRO A 56 9.19 6.68 -12.66
C PRO A 56 9.36 7.44 -11.34
N ASP A 57 8.39 7.33 -10.43
CA ASP A 57 8.47 7.93 -9.11
C ASP A 57 9.33 7.11 -8.14
N GLY A 58 9.78 5.91 -8.52
CA GLY A 58 10.58 5.02 -7.68
C GLY A 58 9.75 4.17 -6.71
N LEU A 59 8.46 3.97 -6.99
CA LEU A 59 7.57 3.10 -6.23
C LEU A 59 7.45 1.72 -6.87
N LEU A 60 7.39 0.71 -6.01
CA LEU A 60 7.11 -0.67 -6.41
C LEU A 60 5.61 -0.83 -6.65
N ARG A 61 5.22 -1.14 -7.90
CA ARG A 61 3.83 -1.32 -8.32
C ARG A 61 3.60 -2.72 -8.87
N CYS A 62 2.34 -3.14 -8.87
CA CYS A 62 1.91 -4.42 -9.41
C CYS A 62 1.39 -4.25 -10.84
N LYS A 63 1.96 -4.99 -11.80
CA LYS A 63 1.44 -5.12 -13.15
C LYS A 63 0.63 -6.41 -13.27
N GLY A 64 -0.65 -6.31 -13.62
CA GLY A 64 -1.55 -7.46 -13.55
C GLY A 64 -2.77 -7.39 -14.46
N ARG A 65 -3.90 -7.93 -13.98
CA ARG A 65 -5.09 -8.25 -14.80
C ARG A 65 -5.88 -7.03 -15.31
N PHE A 66 -5.57 -5.83 -14.84
CA PHE A 66 -6.28 -4.60 -15.19
C PHE A 66 -5.58 -3.74 -16.26
N GLN A 67 -4.50 -4.24 -16.87
CA GLN A 67 -3.72 -3.50 -17.89
C GLN A 67 -4.54 -3.02 -19.10
N ASN A 68 -5.61 -3.75 -19.45
CA ASN A 68 -6.46 -3.43 -20.61
C ASN A 68 -7.82 -2.84 -20.19
N SER A 69 -7.94 -2.37 -18.94
CA SER A 69 -9.19 -1.77 -18.45
C SER A 69 -9.18 -0.25 -18.66
N GLU A 70 -10.35 0.37 -18.66
CA GLU A 70 -10.50 1.84 -18.71
C GLU A 70 -10.29 2.52 -17.34
N LEU A 71 -9.67 1.81 -16.39
CA LEU A 71 -9.41 2.33 -15.04
C LEU A 71 -8.29 3.37 -15.03
N THR A 72 -8.21 4.15 -13.95
CA THR A 72 -7.10 5.10 -13.77
C THR A 72 -5.75 4.38 -13.63
N PHE A 73 -4.64 5.08 -13.90
CA PHE A 73 -3.30 4.50 -13.80
C PHE A 73 -3.03 3.81 -12.46
N ASN A 74 -3.38 4.44 -11.34
CA ASN A 74 -3.19 3.85 -10.01
C ASN A 74 -4.02 2.58 -9.80
N GLN A 75 -5.23 2.52 -10.36
CA GLN A 75 -6.06 1.32 -10.27
C GLN A 75 -5.57 0.19 -11.17
N GLN A 76 -5.03 0.51 -12.35
CA GLN A 76 -4.43 -0.47 -13.25
C GLN A 76 -3.10 -1.02 -12.69
N TYR A 77 -2.33 -0.14 -12.04
CA TYR A 77 -0.99 -0.39 -11.52
C TYR A 77 -0.88 0.02 -10.04
N PRO A 78 -1.51 -0.73 -9.13
CA PRO A 78 -1.54 -0.36 -7.72
C PRO A 78 -0.15 -0.48 -7.09
N ILE A 79 0.13 0.45 -6.19
CA ILE A 79 1.30 0.51 -5.31
C ILE A 79 1.27 -0.69 -4.37
N LEU A 80 2.39 -1.41 -4.30
CA LEU A 80 2.52 -2.55 -3.40
C LEU A 80 2.64 -2.08 -1.95
N LEU A 81 1.61 -2.34 -1.15
CA LEU A 81 1.63 -2.09 0.29
C LEU A 81 2.02 -3.36 1.08
N PRO A 82 2.90 -3.27 2.09
CA PRO A 82 3.29 -4.41 2.90
C PRO A 82 2.16 -4.90 3.82
N LYS A 83 1.74 -6.15 3.62
CA LYS A 83 0.70 -6.81 4.44
C LYS A 83 1.01 -6.84 5.94
N ARG A 84 2.28 -6.94 6.32
CA ARG A 84 2.73 -7.10 7.72
C ARG A 84 3.07 -5.77 8.40
N SER A 85 2.81 -4.63 7.77
CA SER A 85 3.06 -3.33 8.38
C SER A 85 1.92 -2.91 9.32
N PRO A 86 2.22 -2.60 10.60
CA PRO A 86 1.24 -2.00 11.51
C PRO A 86 0.69 -0.67 10.97
N PHE A 87 1.53 0.14 10.32
CA PHE A 87 1.11 1.37 9.66
C PHE A 87 0.09 1.10 8.54
N VAL A 88 0.33 0.14 7.65
CA VAL A 88 -0.65 -0.23 6.60
C VAL A 88 -1.96 -0.75 7.20
N ALA A 89 -1.89 -1.55 8.26
CA ALA A 89 -3.08 -2.02 8.95
C ALA A 89 -3.90 -0.84 9.52
N LYS A 90 -3.24 0.15 10.13
CA LYS A 90 -3.86 1.40 10.60
C LYS A 90 -4.45 2.22 9.44
N LEU A 91 -3.78 2.26 8.28
CA LEU A 91 -4.30 2.95 7.08
C LEU A 91 -5.61 2.33 6.62
N VAL A 92 -5.65 0.99 6.47
CA VAL A 92 -6.87 0.26 6.07
C VAL A 92 -7.99 0.47 7.08
N LEU A 93 -7.67 0.44 8.39
CA LEU A 93 -8.63 0.71 9.45
C LEU A 93 -9.17 2.14 9.35
N ARG A 94 -8.32 3.14 9.12
CA ARG A 94 -8.73 4.55 8.96
C ARG A 94 -9.64 4.74 7.74
N ILE A 95 -9.34 4.08 6.63
CA ILE A 95 -10.20 4.09 5.43
C ILE A 95 -11.56 3.48 5.76
N HIS A 96 -11.58 2.34 6.45
CA HIS A 96 -12.82 1.68 6.86
C HIS A 96 -13.67 2.56 7.80
N THR A 97 -13.07 3.19 8.81
CA THR A 97 -13.81 4.03 9.79
C THR A 97 -14.29 5.33 9.18
N GLN A 98 -13.49 6.00 8.34
CA GLN A 98 -13.90 7.22 7.65
C GLN A 98 -15.03 6.99 6.64
N ASN A 99 -15.18 5.77 6.13
CA ASN A 99 -16.25 5.38 5.23
C ASN A 99 -17.35 4.60 5.96
N HIS A 100 -17.69 5.01 7.19
CA HIS A 100 -18.85 4.49 7.94
C HIS A 100 -18.90 2.96 8.07
N HIS A 101 -17.75 2.33 8.28
CA HIS A 101 -17.63 0.88 8.47
C HIS A 101 -18.15 0.04 7.30
N VAL A 102 -17.98 0.53 6.07
CA VAL A 102 -18.31 -0.24 4.87
C VAL A 102 -17.65 -1.62 4.87
N GLY A 103 -18.33 -2.58 4.24
CA GLY A 103 -17.87 -3.96 4.18
C GLY A 103 -16.53 -4.13 3.47
N VAL A 104 -15.89 -5.29 3.66
CA VAL A 104 -14.54 -5.61 3.20
C VAL A 104 -14.32 -5.33 1.72
N ALA A 105 -15.27 -5.73 0.86
CA ALA A 105 -15.16 -5.51 -0.59
C ALA A 105 -15.07 -4.01 -0.93
N HIS A 106 -15.88 -3.19 -0.27
CA HIS A 106 -15.88 -1.75 -0.47
C HIS A 106 -14.60 -1.12 0.09
N THR A 107 -14.19 -1.47 1.31
CA THR A 107 -12.90 -1.02 1.87
C THR A 107 -11.73 -1.35 0.93
N LEU A 108 -11.71 -2.56 0.38
CA LEU A 108 -10.66 -3.01 -0.52
C LEU A 108 -10.67 -2.25 -1.85
N SER A 109 -11.84 -1.94 -2.39
CA SER A 109 -11.97 -1.09 -3.58
C SER A 109 -11.45 0.33 -3.32
N LEU A 110 -11.74 0.92 -2.15
CA LEU A 110 -11.24 2.23 -1.76
C LEU A 110 -9.70 2.22 -1.63
N VAL A 111 -9.14 1.20 -0.98
CA VAL A 111 -7.68 1.06 -0.86
C VAL A 111 -7.03 1.02 -2.24
N ARG A 112 -7.53 0.20 -3.18
CA ARG A 112 -6.99 0.08 -4.54
C ARG A 112 -7.16 1.32 -5.41
N GLN A 113 -8.13 2.16 -5.09
CA GLN A 113 -8.30 3.44 -5.78
C GLN A 113 -7.24 4.46 -5.33
N LEU A 114 -6.82 4.38 -4.08
CA LEU A 114 -5.88 5.32 -3.47
C LEU A 114 -4.42 4.90 -3.61
N TYR A 115 -4.17 3.59 -3.59
CA TYR A 115 -2.86 2.96 -3.59
C TYR A 115 -2.80 1.85 -4.62
#